data_AF-A0A178MXN4-F1
#
_entry.id   AF-A0A178MXN4-F1
#
_cell.length_a   1.000
_cell.length_b   1.000
_cell.length_c   1.000
_cell.angle_alpha   90.00
_cell.angle_beta   90.00
_cell.angle_gamma   90.00
#
_symmetry.space_group_name_H-M   'P 1'
#
loop_
_entity.id
_entity.type
_entity.pdbx_description
1 polymer ?
#
loop_
_entity_poly.entity_id
_entity_poly.type
_entity_poly.pdbx_seq_one_letter_code
_entity_poly.pdbx_strand_id
1 'polypeptide(L)'
;MNTQTGALLHQAHMTTIEALQSLDELLGSNKKAPAMDDLLGRKLKQLSGILRSEVESHFAFEENHLFKVFINQGETGIVTMLTHEHQSILPLALQVADLALAASSAGFTDASWGEFKDAGAELVEREIFHIQKEEMGLLAAISAMVDPEIDEELADIYRREVG
;
A
#
# COMPACT_ATOMS: atom_id res chain seq x y z
N MET A 1 7.15 -15.27 -17.65
CA MET A 1 5.88 -14.85 -18.30
C MET A 1 5.17 -13.96 -17.29
N ASN A 2 4.64 -12.80 -17.69
CA ASN A 2 3.91 -11.94 -16.74
C ASN A 2 2.57 -12.62 -16.42
N THR A 3 2.34 -12.94 -15.15
CA THR A 3 1.08 -13.55 -14.66
C THR A 3 -0.01 -12.48 -14.54
N GLN A 4 -1.28 -12.88 -14.57
CA GLN A 4 -2.40 -11.93 -14.41
C GLN A 4 -2.40 -11.33 -13.01
N THR A 5 -2.24 -12.17 -11.99
CA THR A 5 -2.15 -11.72 -10.59
C THR A 5 -0.98 -10.77 -10.42
N GLY A 6 0.20 -11.12 -10.95
CA GLY A 6 1.38 -10.26 -10.85
C GLY A 6 1.20 -8.90 -11.53
N ALA A 7 0.50 -8.85 -12.66
CA ALA A 7 0.19 -7.59 -13.33
C ALA A 7 -0.78 -6.70 -12.53
N LEU A 8 -1.75 -7.31 -11.84
CA LEU A 8 -2.70 -6.59 -10.97
C LEU A 8 -2.01 -6.02 -9.74
N LEU A 9 -1.20 -6.84 -9.06
CA LEU A 9 -0.38 -6.40 -7.92
C LEU A 9 0.54 -5.26 -8.32
N HIS A 10 1.27 -5.41 -9.43
CA HIS A 10 2.13 -4.36 -9.96
C HIS A 10 1.40 -3.05 -10.20
N GLN A 11 0.19 -3.09 -10.78
CA GLN A 11 -0.59 -1.87 -11.02
C GLN A 11 -1.02 -1.19 -9.71
N ALA A 12 -1.38 -1.96 -8.68
CA ALA A 12 -1.68 -1.42 -7.37
C ALA A 12 -0.43 -0.81 -6.73
N HIS A 13 0.70 -1.52 -6.75
CA HIS A 13 1.97 -1.02 -6.24
C HIS A 13 2.39 0.30 -6.88
N MET A 14 2.28 0.43 -8.21
CA MET A 14 2.63 1.69 -8.88
C MET A 14 1.72 2.83 -8.44
N THR A 15 0.43 2.56 -8.22
CA THR A 15 -0.53 3.56 -7.70
C THR A 15 -0.15 4.00 -6.28
N THR A 16 0.21 3.05 -5.42
CA THR A 16 0.63 3.33 -4.04
C THR A 16 1.96 4.08 -4.01
N ILE A 17 2.96 3.69 -4.81
CA ILE A 17 4.23 4.40 -4.95
C ILE A 17 4.01 5.86 -5.40
N GLU A 18 3.18 6.10 -6.41
CA GLU A 18 2.88 7.47 -6.87
C GLU A 18 2.26 8.32 -5.75
N ALA A 19 1.36 7.74 -4.96
CA ALA A 19 0.76 8.42 -3.81
C ALA A 19 1.80 8.74 -2.72
N LEU A 20 2.68 7.79 -2.42
CA LEU A 20 3.76 7.96 -1.42
C LEU A 20 4.81 8.98 -1.87
N GLN A 21 5.17 9.01 -3.15
CA GLN A 21 6.06 10.04 -3.70
C GLN A 21 5.43 11.43 -3.60
N SER A 22 4.14 11.56 -3.92
CA SER A 22 3.43 12.83 -3.73
C SER A 22 3.30 13.22 -2.25
N LEU A 23 3.19 12.25 -1.34
CA LEU A 23 3.21 12.49 0.10
C LEU A 23 4.59 12.99 0.53
N ASP A 24 5.67 12.31 0.15
CA ASP A 24 7.04 12.69 0.51
C ASP A 24 7.38 14.11 0.03
N GLU A 25 7.00 14.46 -1.21
CA GLU A 25 7.16 15.82 -1.74
C GLU A 25 6.38 16.86 -0.90
N LEU A 26 5.15 16.54 -0.50
CA LEU A 26 4.33 17.41 0.35
C LEU A 26 4.99 17.63 1.71
N LEU A 27 5.51 16.57 2.34
CA LEU A 27 6.15 16.63 3.66
C LEU A 27 7.49 17.38 3.60
N GLY A 28 8.29 17.15 2.56
CA GLY A 28 9.58 17.77 2.34
C GLY A 28 9.48 19.26 2.01
N SER A 29 8.46 19.65 1.24
CA SER A 29 8.25 21.04 0.83
C SER A 29 7.67 21.93 1.93
N ASN A 30 7.08 21.34 2.98
CA ASN A 30 6.33 22.08 3.99
C ASN A 30 6.91 21.88 5.40
N LYS A 31 7.51 22.95 5.94
CA LYS A 31 7.95 22.98 7.36
C LYS A 31 6.79 23.19 8.32
N LYS A 32 5.76 23.91 7.89
CA LYS A 32 4.51 24.18 8.63
C LYS A 32 3.34 23.63 7.84
N ALA A 33 2.17 23.58 8.47
CA ALA A 33 0.95 23.15 7.82
C ALA A 33 0.72 23.96 6.52
N PRO A 34 0.55 23.31 5.36
CA PRO A 34 0.26 24.00 4.12
C PRO A 34 -1.11 24.69 4.19
N ALA A 35 -1.27 25.80 3.48
CA ALA A 35 -2.58 26.40 3.29
C ALA A 35 -3.47 25.44 2.50
N MET A 36 -4.69 25.21 2.99
CA MET A 36 -5.63 24.33 2.31
C MET A 36 -6.29 25.03 1.14
N ASP A 37 -6.29 24.34 0.00
CA ASP A 37 -7.11 24.65 -1.16
C ASP A 37 -7.84 23.38 -1.65
N ASP A 38 -8.73 23.55 -2.63
CA ASP A 38 -9.52 22.44 -3.18
C ASP A 38 -8.64 21.34 -3.79
N LEU A 39 -7.47 21.68 -4.33
CA LEU A 39 -6.56 20.73 -4.95
C LEU A 39 -5.91 19.84 -3.89
N LEU A 40 -5.34 20.44 -2.84
CA LEU A 40 -4.74 19.73 -1.72
C LEU A 40 -5.79 18.88 -0.99
N GLY A 41 -6.99 19.42 -0.77
CA GLY A 41 -8.10 18.66 -0.18
C GLY A 41 -8.41 17.38 -0.96
N ARG A 42 -8.50 17.46 -2.30
CA ARG A 42 -8.69 16.27 -3.15
C ARG A 42 -7.52 15.30 -3.07
N LYS A 43 -6.27 15.79 -3.09
CA LYS A 43 -5.06 14.95 -2.97
C LYS A 43 -5.03 14.18 -1.65
N LEU A 44 -5.34 14.82 -0.54
CA LEU A 44 -5.38 14.17 0.78
C LEU A 44 -6.49 13.12 0.87
N LYS A 45 -7.67 13.42 0.32
CA LYS A 45 -8.76 12.44 0.24
C LYS A 45 -8.38 11.23 -0.62
N GLN A 46 -7.72 11.46 -1.75
CA GLN A 46 -7.22 10.40 -2.62
C GLN A 46 -6.14 9.55 -1.92
N LEU A 47 -5.17 10.19 -1.26
CA LEU A 47 -4.15 9.51 -0.46
C LEU A 47 -4.79 8.58 0.58
N SER A 48 -5.77 9.09 1.34
CA SER A 48 -6.51 8.28 2.32
C SER A 48 -7.16 7.05 1.69
N GLY A 49 -7.81 7.21 0.54
CA GLY A 49 -8.42 6.10 -0.20
C GLY A 49 -7.41 5.06 -0.69
N ILE A 50 -6.28 5.51 -1.24
CA ILE A 50 -5.21 4.62 -1.74
C ILE A 50 -4.58 3.82 -0.59
N LEU A 51 -4.19 4.50 0.49
CA LEU A 51 -3.58 3.83 1.65
C LEU A 51 -4.51 2.80 2.28
N ARG A 52 -5.81 3.09 2.35
CA ARG A 52 -6.82 2.13 2.83
C ARG A 52 -6.96 0.94 1.90
N SER A 53 -7.05 1.18 0.59
CA SER A 53 -7.10 0.10 -0.40
C SER A 53 -5.88 -0.82 -0.30
N GLU A 54 -4.69 -0.25 -0.08
CA GLU A 54 -3.46 -1.00 0.12
C GLU A 54 -3.56 -1.89 1.39
N VAL A 55 -3.70 -1.29 2.56
CA VAL A 55 -3.53 -2.06 3.80
C VAL A 55 -4.76 -2.84 4.25
N GLU A 56 -5.96 -2.49 3.74
CA GLU A 56 -7.22 -3.17 4.11
C GLU A 56 -7.62 -4.22 3.07
N SER A 57 -7.40 -3.97 1.77
CA SER A 57 -7.82 -4.87 0.70
C SER A 57 -6.64 -5.61 0.04
N HIS A 58 -5.57 -4.91 -0.31
CA HIS A 58 -4.41 -5.54 -0.96
C HIS A 58 -3.72 -6.53 -0.02
N PHE A 59 -3.29 -6.10 1.17
CA PHE A 59 -2.68 -6.98 2.17
C PHE A 59 -3.62 -8.14 2.54
N ALA A 60 -4.91 -7.87 2.67
CA ALA A 60 -5.89 -8.90 2.97
C ALA A 60 -6.01 -9.93 1.83
N PHE A 61 -5.95 -9.51 0.57
CA PHE A 61 -5.92 -10.43 -0.55
C PHE A 61 -4.70 -11.34 -0.48
N GLU A 62 -3.53 -10.75 -0.24
CA GLU A 62 -2.28 -11.49 -0.20
C GLU A 62 -2.28 -12.52 0.93
N GLU A 63 -2.60 -12.10 2.15
CA GLU A 63 -2.61 -12.98 3.32
C GLU A 63 -3.71 -14.05 3.24
N ASN A 64 -4.90 -13.71 2.75
CA ASN A 64 -6.03 -14.63 2.73
C ASN A 64 -6.05 -15.56 1.52
N HIS A 65 -5.34 -15.24 0.44
CA HIS A 65 -5.40 -16.04 -0.80
C HIS A 65 -4.01 -16.36 -1.33
N LEU A 66 -3.22 -15.33 -1.69
CA LEU A 66 -1.93 -15.54 -2.37
C LEU A 66 -0.93 -16.32 -1.50
N PHE A 67 -0.69 -15.87 -0.27
CA PHE A 67 0.27 -16.46 0.65
C PHE A 67 -0.10 -17.90 1.03
N LYS A 68 -1.39 -18.26 1.01
CA LYS A 68 -1.81 -19.65 1.22
C LYS A 68 -1.31 -20.58 0.12
N VAL A 69 -1.27 -20.11 -1.13
CA VAL A 69 -0.71 -20.88 -2.25
C VAL A 69 0.77 -21.16 -1.99
N PHE A 70 1.53 -20.16 -1.56
CA PHE A 70 2.96 -20.30 -1.25
C PHE A 70 3.20 -21.27 -0.08
N ILE A 71 2.46 -21.11 1.02
CA ILE A 71 2.55 -21.99 2.19
C ILE A 71 2.27 -23.45 1.79
N ASN A 72 1.24 -23.69 0.97
CA ASN A 72 0.88 -25.04 0.52
C ASN A 72 1.96 -25.69 -0.35
N GLN A 73 2.81 -24.89 -1.00
CA GLN A 73 3.96 -25.35 -1.77
C GLN A 73 5.26 -25.44 -0.93
N GLY A 74 5.20 -25.11 0.37
CA GLY A 74 6.34 -25.13 1.29
C GLY A 74 7.12 -23.82 1.38
N GLU A 75 6.71 -22.78 0.65
CA GLU A 75 7.35 -21.47 0.64
C GLU A 75 6.82 -20.60 1.79
N THR A 76 7.58 -20.59 2.90
CA THR A 76 7.16 -19.91 4.14
C THR A 76 8.03 -18.71 4.50
N GLY A 77 9.24 -18.62 3.96
CA GLY A 77 10.21 -17.56 4.31
C GLY A 77 9.74 -16.17 3.88
N ILE A 78 9.39 -16.01 2.59
CA ILE A 78 8.89 -14.74 2.05
C ILE A 78 7.55 -14.36 2.70
N VAL A 79 6.63 -15.32 2.85
CA VAL A 79 5.32 -15.11 3.47
C VAL A 79 5.45 -14.60 4.90
N THR A 80 6.32 -15.22 5.72
CA THR A 80 6.52 -14.80 7.11
C THR A 80 7.10 -13.39 7.19
N MET A 81 8.03 -13.05 6.29
CA MET A 81 8.64 -11.72 6.23
C MET A 81 7.61 -10.65 5.90
N LEU A 82 6.88 -10.82 4.79
CA LEU A 82 5.88 -9.84 4.32
C LEU A 82 4.72 -9.68 5.31
N THR A 83 4.22 -10.79 5.88
CA THR A 83 3.17 -10.73 6.91
C THR A 83 3.59 -9.93 8.14
N HIS A 84 4.84 -10.06 8.61
CA HIS A 84 5.33 -9.23 9.72
C HIS A 84 5.44 -7.76 9.35
N GLU A 85 5.76 -7.46 8.09
CA GLU A 85 5.82 -6.09 7.60
C GLU A 85 4.43 -5.47 7.50
N HIS A 86 3.45 -6.19 6.96
CA HIS A 86 2.04 -5.78 6.93
C HIS A 86 1.55 -5.39 8.32
N GLN A 87 1.81 -6.25 9.32
CA GLN A 87 1.43 -5.98 10.72
C GLN A 87 2.04 -4.69 11.27
N SER A 88 3.24 -4.33 10.81
CA SER A 88 3.93 -3.11 11.23
C SER A 88 3.48 -1.87 10.46
N ILE A 89 3.10 -2.02 9.19
CA ILE A 89 2.74 -0.91 8.30
C ILE A 89 1.27 -0.54 8.45
N LEU A 90 0.37 -1.53 8.56
CA LEU A 90 -1.08 -1.34 8.66
C LEU A 90 -1.49 -0.25 9.66
N PRO A 91 -1.07 -0.27 10.94
CA PRO A 91 -1.51 0.76 11.88
C PRO A 91 -1.00 2.17 11.50
N LEU A 92 0.19 2.26 10.91
CA LEU A 92 0.79 3.52 10.49
C LEU A 92 0.09 4.08 9.25
N ALA A 93 -0.20 3.25 8.25
CA ALA A 93 -0.94 3.63 7.05
C ALA A 93 -2.35 4.12 7.39
N LEU A 94 -3.05 3.43 8.30
CA LEU A 94 -4.37 3.86 8.78
C LEU A 94 -4.32 5.21 9.49
N GLN A 95 -3.31 5.44 10.34
CA GLN A 95 -3.12 6.74 10.99
C GLN A 95 -2.93 7.87 9.96
N VAL A 96 -2.07 7.67 8.95
CA VAL A 96 -1.84 8.67 7.90
C VAL A 96 -3.11 8.89 7.06
N ALA A 97 -3.83 7.82 6.73
CA ALA A 97 -5.08 7.89 5.98
C ALA A 97 -6.17 8.68 6.73
N ASP A 98 -6.28 8.49 8.05
CA ASP A 98 -7.26 9.20 8.87
C ASP A 98 -6.92 10.68 9.02
N LEU A 99 -5.65 11.00 9.27
CA LEU A 99 -5.18 12.38 9.34
C LEU A 99 -5.35 13.11 7.99
N ALA A 100 -5.05 12.45 6.87
CA ALA A 100 -5.26 13.00 5.54
C ALA A 100 -6.75 13.28 5.28
N LEU A 101 -7.65 12.34 5.62
CA LEU A 101 -9.08 12.51 5.42
C LEU A 101 -9.65 13.65 6.29
N ALA A 102 -9.25 13.72 7.56
CA ALA A 102 -9.66 14.80 8.45
C ALA A 102 -9.19 16.17 7.92
N ALA A 103 -7.92 16.26 7.52
CA ALA A 103 -7.35 17.48 6.96
C ALA A 103 -7.96 17.86 5.60
N SER A 104 -8.40 16.91 4.78
CA SER A 104 -9.08 17.21 3.52
C SER A 104 -10.37 18.02 3.70
N SER A 105 -11.00 17.94 4.88
CA SER A 105 -12.26 18.63 5.19
C SER A 105 -12.07 19.88 6.04
N ALA A 106 -11.18 19.83 7.03
CA ALA A 106 -11.01 20.89 8.03
C ALA A 106 -9.64 21.61 7.97
N GLY A 107 -8.74 21.12 7.13
CA GLY A 107 -7.34 21.51 7.11
C GLY A 107 -6.53 20.99 8.29
N PHE A 108 -5.23 21.29 8.25
CA PHE A 108 -4.32 20.92 9.31
C PHE A 108 -4.24 22.03 10.37
N THR A 109 -4.26 21.61 11.63
CA THR A 109 -3.68 22.38 12.74
C THR A 109 -2.17 22.13 12.80
N ASP A 110 -1.42 22.96 13.55
CA ASP A 110 0.01 22.74 13.77
C ASP A 110 0.30 21.37 14.42
N ALA A 111 -0.55 20.93 15.36
CA ALA A 111 -0.41 19.64 16.02
C ALA A 111 -0.66 18.47 15.06
N SER A 112 -1.81 18.46 14.38
CA SER A 112 -2.15 17.41 13.41
C SER A 112 -1.20 17.37 12.21
N TRP A 113 -0.61 18.51 11.84
CA TRP A 113 0.43 18.55 10.82
C TRP A 113 1.72 17.86 11.27
N GLY A 114 2.15 18.09 12.51
CA GLY A 114 3.29 17.39 13.10
C GLY A 114 3.08 15.88 13.11
N GLU A 115 1.93 15.42 13.61
CA GLU A 115 1.56 14.00 13.63
C GLU A 115 1.51 13.39 12.21
N PHE A 116 0.90 14.09 11.26
CA PHE A 116 0.81 13.63 9.88
C PHE A 116 2.19 13.54 9.22
N LYS A 117 3.06 14.50 9.51
CA LYS A 117 4.41 14.54 8.94
C LYS A 117 5.30 13.43 9.48
N ASP A 118 5.29 13.21 10.79
CA ASP A 118 6.12 12.17 11.40
C ASP A 118 5.66 10.78 10.96
N ALA A 119 4.35 10.51 11.04
CA ALA A 119 3.78 9.24 10.60
C ALA A 119 3.92 9.02 9.09
N GLY A 120 3.71 10.08 8.29
CA GLY A 120 3.82 10.02 6.84
C GLY A 120 5.24 9.74 6.36
N ALA A 121 6.26 10.34 6.98
CA ALA A 121 7.66 10.10 6.62
C ALA A 121 8.08 8.66 6.92
N GLU A 122 7.68 8.12 8.08
CA GLU A 122 7.95 6.72 8.43
C GLU A 122 7.20 5.76 7.49
N LEU A 123 5.96 6.08 7.11
CA LEU A 123 5.17 5.27 6.20
C LEU A 123 5.82 5.19 4.82
N VAL A 124 6.26 6.33 4.27
CA VAL A 124 6.93 6.39 2.97
C VAL A 124 8.15 5.45 2.94
N GLU A 125 8.99 5.47 3.98
CA GLU A 125 10.15 4.59 4.05
C GLU A 125 9.76 3.12 4.09
N ARG A 126 8.87 2.75 5.01
CA ARG A 126 8.48 1.35 5.23
C ARG A 126 7.76 0.76 4.02
N GLU A 127 6.79 1.48 3.48
CA GLU A 127 5.92 0.99 2.43
C GLU A 127 6.64 0.92 1.08
N ILE A 128 7.48 1.91 0.73
CA ILE A 128 8.31 1.80 -0.47
C ILE A 128 9.23 0.60 -0.39
N PHE A 129 9.88 0.36 0.75
CA PHE A 129 10.78 -0.77 0.90
C PHE A 129 10.03 -2.11 0.86
N HIS A 130 8.84 -2.18 1.46
CA HIS A 130 7.93 -3.32 1.40
C HIS A 130 7.57 -3.67 -0.06
N ILE A 131 6.99 -2.72 -0.80
CA ILE A 131 6.62 -2.89 -2.21
C ILE A 131 7.83 -3.31 -3.06
N GLN A 132 9.03 -2.78 -2.80
CA GLN A 132 10.23 -3.17 -3.53
C GLN A 132 10.57 -4.66 -3.37
N LYS A 133 10.37 -5.25 -2.18
CA LYS A 133 10.60 -6.68 -1.96
C LYS A 133 9.56 -7.52 -2.69
N GLU A 134 8.34 -7.05 -2.81
CA GLU A 134 7.29 -7.74 -3.54
C GLU A 134 7.53 -7.70 -5.04
N GLU A 135 7.80 -6.52 -5.58
CA GLU A 135 8.16 -6.32 -6.99
C GLU A 135 9.37 -7.17 -7.41
N MET A 136 10.42 -7.20 -6.59
CA MET A 136 11.67 -7.89 -6.93
C MET A 136 11.65 -9.38 -6.57
N GLY A 137 10.90 -9.77 -5.55
CA GLY A 137 10.90 -11.12 -4.98
C GLY A 137 9.58 -11.86 -5.19
N LEU A 138 8.49 -11.32 -4.66
CA LEU A 138 7.17 -11.97 -4.69
C LEU A 138 6.68 -12.16 -6.12
N LEU A 139 6.70 -11.13 -6.98
CA LEU A 139 6.19 -11.24 -8.36
C LEU A 139 7.00 -12.26 -9.19
N ALA A 140 8.31 -12.32 -8.99
CA ALA A 140 9.15 -13.34 -9.61
C ALA A 140 8.76 -14.75 -9.14
N ALA A 141 8.46 -14.90 -7.85
CA ALA A 141 8.03 -16.16 -7.27
C ALA A 141 6.64 -16.59 -7.76
N ILE A 142 5.69 -15.65 -7.93
CA ILE A 142 4.38 -15.91 -8.57
C ILE A 142 4.60 -16.47 -9.98
N SER A 143 5.44 -15.80 -10.79
CA SER A 143 5.73 -16.22 -12.16
C SER A 143 6.37 -17.61 -12.26
N ALA A 144 7.11 -18.02 -11.24
CA ALA A 144 7.83 -19.29 -11.22
C ALA A 144 7.03 -20.47 -10.66
N MET A 145 6.09 -20.22 -9.74
CA MET A 145 5.50 -21.27 -8.90
C MET A 145 3.96 -21.35 -8.97
N VAL A 146 3.29 -20.30 -9.43
CA VAL A 146 1.82 -20.32 -9.52
C VAL A 146 1.41 -20.87 -10.88
N ASP A 147 0.68 -21.99 -10.85
CA ASP A 147 0.12 -22.62 -12.05
C ASP A 147 -0.90 -21.68 -12.74
N PRO A 148 -1.02 -21.71 -14.07
CA PRO A 148 -1.90 -20.79 -14.81
C PRO A 148 -3.36 -20.78 -14.35
N GLU A 149 -3.92 -21.94 -13.98
CA GLU A 149 -5.29 -22.05 -13.48
C GLU A 149 -5.46 -21.37 -12.10
N ILE A 150 -4.45 -21.48 -11.23
CA ILE A 150 -4.45 -20.81 -9.92
C ILE A 150 -4.25 -19.30 -10.11
N ASP A 151 -3.40 -18.88 -11.04
CA ASP A 151 -3.22 -17.46 -11.38
C ASP A 151 -4.51 -16.82 -11.89
N GLU A 152 -5.28 -17.52 -12.71
CA GLU A 152 -6.59 -17.05 -13.18
C GLU A 152 -7.58 -16.89 -12.01
N GLU A 153 -7.65 -17.88 -11.12
CA GLU A 153 -8.51 -17.82 -9.93
C GLU A 153 -8.11 -16.67 -8.99
N LEU A 154 -6.81 -16.51 -8.70
CA LEU A 154 -6.29 -15.43 -7.87
C LEU A 154 -6.56 -14.06 -8.49
N ALA A 155 -6.36 -13.90 -9.80
CA ALA A 155 -6.66 -12.66 -10.51
C ALA A 155 -8.16 -12.32 -10.45
N ASP A 156 -9.04 -13.31 -10.55
CA ASP A 156 -10.48 -13.13 -10.40
C ASP A 156 -10.90 -12.76 -8.97
N ILE A 157 -10.26 -13.35 -7.96
CA ILE A 157 -10.45 -12.96 -6.56
C ILE A 157 -10.00 -11.50 -6.37
N TYR A 158 -8.80 -11.15 -6.83
CA TYR A 158 -8.25 -9.80 -6.72
C TYR A 158 -9.18 -8.74 -7.31
N ARG A 159 -9.68 -8.98 -8.53
CA ARG A 159 -10.62 -8.06 -9.20
C ARG A 159 -11.95 -7.87 -8.47
N ARG A 160 -12.38 -8.83 -7.64
CA ARG A 160 -13.63 -8.71 -6.86
C ARG A 160 -13.43 -8.06 -5.49
N GLU A 161 -12.28 -8.31 -4.86
CA GLU A 161 -12.04 -7.94 -3.46
C GLU A 161 -11.20 -6.67 -3.30
N VAL A 162 -10.39 -6.34 -4.30
CA VAL A 162 -9.51 -5.15 -4.31
C VAL A 162 -9.90 -4.16 -5.41
N GLY A 163 -10.32 -4.65 -6.58
CA GLY A 163 -10.64 -3.87 -7.78
C GLY A 163 -11.98 -3.13 -7.79
#